data_AF-A0A060ZAL7-F1
#
_entry.id   AF-A0A060ZAL7-F1
#
_cell.length_a   1.000
_cell.length_b   1.000
_cell.length_c   1.000
_cell.angle_alpha   90.00
_cell.angle_beta   90.00
_cell.angle_gamma   90.00
#
_symmetry.space_group_name_H-M   'P 1'
#
loop_
_entity.id
_entity.type
_entity.pdbx_description
1 polymer ?
#
loop_
_entity_poly.entity_id
_entity_poly.type
_entity_poly.pdbx_seq_one_letter_code
_entity_poly.pdbx_strand_id
1 'polypeptide(L)'
;MSLSHTKVSDWQGLYKTVYSAVDTVRSLPQSIQLFQEISEGLSDDLYYIASLISRVVDFEGSLAENRFTVKPNVDPAIDEKKRRMMGLSDFLTDVARRELEHLDTRIPSCCVIYIPLV
;
A
#
# COMPACT_ATOMS: atom_id res chain seq x y z
N MET A 1 -17.37 -3.76 -12.98
CA MET A 1 -16.93 -3.98 -11.60
C MET A 1 -17.20 -2.71 -10.82
N SER A 2 -18.05 -2.72 -9.80
CA SER A 2 -18.25 -1.53 -8.96
C SER A 2 -16.99 -1.29 -8.14
N LEU A 3 -16.39 -0.10 -8.26
CA LEU A 3 -15.27 0.31 -7.40
C LEU A 3 -15.76 0.32 -5.96
N SER A 4 -15.18 -0.53 -5.11
CA SER A 4 -15.48 -0.53 -3.68
C SER A 4 -14.85 0.72 -3.04
N HIS A 5 -15.64 1.47 -2.28
CA HIS A 5 -15.18 2.68 -1.58
C HIS A 5 -14.39 2.38 -0.29
N THR A 6 -13.69 1.25 -0.26
CA THR A 6 -13.00 0.74 0.91
C THR A 6 -11.77 1.62 1.21
N LYS A 7 -11.73 2.19 2.41
CA LYS A 7 -10.62 3.03 2.89
C LYS A 7 -9.51 2.15 3.47
N VAL A 8 -8.32 2.72 3.63
CA VAL A 8 -7.19 2.09 4.33
C VAL A 8 -7.58 1.70 5.76
N SER A 9 -8.40 2.52 6.43
CA SER A 9 -8.94 2.24 7.76
C SER A 9 -9.76 0.96 7.81
N ASP A 10 -10.50 0.64 6.74
CA ASP A 10 -11.35 -0.54 6.69
C ASP A 10 -10.48 -1.80 6.57
N TRP A 11 -9.41 -1.73 5.76
CA TRP A 11 -8.41 -2.80 5.66
C TRP A 11 -7.65 -3.02 6.98
N GLN A 12 -7.29 -1.94 7.69
CA GLN A 12 -6.68 -2.03 9.01
C GLN A 12 -7.65 -2.64 10.03
N GLY A 13 -8.92 -2.23 10.01
CA GLY A 13 -9.97 -2.80 10.86
C GLY A 13 -10.12 -4.30 10.63
N LEU A 14 -10.27 -4.70 9.36
CA LEU A 14 -10.37 -6.11 8.98
C LEU A 14 -9.15 -6.92 9.45
N TYR A 15 -7.93 -6.44 9.19
CA TYR A 15 -6.71 -7.11 9.63
C TYR A 15 -6.67 -7.29 11.16
N LYS A 16 -6.96 -6.23 11.91
CA LYS A 16 -6.97 -6.26 13.38
C LYS A 16 -8.03 -7.22 13.92
N THR A 17 -9.24 -7.20 13.37
CA THR A 17 -10.33 -8.08 13.79
C THR A 17 -9.98 -9.53 13.54
N VAL A 18 -9.52 -9.87 12.34
CA VAL A 18 -9.18 -11.26 11.99
C VAL A 18 -8.01 -11.77 12.83
N TYR A 19 -6.94 -10.96 12.96
CA TYR A 19 -5.79 -11.34 13.77
C TYR A 19 -6.16 -11.53 15.25
N SER A 20 -6.92 -10.59 15.83
CA SER A 20 -7.34 -10.66 17.24
C SER A 20 -8.26 -11.85 17.49
N ALA A 21 -9.14 -12.19 16.55
CA ALA A 21 -10.01 -13.35 16.66
C ALA A 21 -9.19 -14.66 16.71
N VAL A 22 -8.20 -14.80 15.82
CA VAL A 22 -7.28 -15.97 15.81
C VAL A 22 -6.46 -16.04 17.11
N ASP A 23 -5.93 -14.91 17.58
CA ASP A 23 -5.13 -14.85 18.80
C ASP A 23 -5.95 -15.17 20.06
N THR A 24 -7.19 -14.65 20.12
CA THR A 24 -8.13 -14.94 21.21
C THR A 24 -8.46 -16.43 21.25
N VAL A 25 -8.79 -17.03 20.11
CA VAL A 25 -9.12 -18.47 20.04
C VAL A 25 -7.94 -19.34 20.49
N ARG A 26 -6.72 -19.01 20.08
CA ARG A 26 -5.51 -19.75 20.47
C ARG A 26 -5.19 -19.66 21.96
N SER A 27 -5.65 -18.61 22.64
CA SER A 27 -5.43 -18.42 24.07
C SER A 27 -6.56 -18.98 24.95
N LEU A 28 -7.68 -19.44 24.37
CA LEU A 28 -8.78 -20.02 25.13
C LEU A 28 -8.46 -21.44 25.63
N PRO A 29 -8.86 -21.79 26.88
CA PRO A 29 -8.72 -23.13 27.41
C PRO A 29 -9.51 -24.16 26.59
N GLN A 30 -8.82 -25.16 26.05
CA GLN A 30 -9.45 -26.23 25.28
C GLN A 30 -10.19 -27.27 26.14
N SER A 31 -10.21 -27.09 27.47
CA SER A 31 -10.97 -27.94 28.39
C SER A 31 -12.48 -27.67 28.39
N ILE A 32 -12.91 -26.55 27.80
CA ILE A 32 -14.32 -26.16 27.71
C ILE A 32 -14.82 -26.44 26.29
N GLN A 33 -15.83 -27.30 26.16
CA GLN A 33 -16.37 -27.74 24.88
C GLN A 33 -16.81 -26.58 23.97
N LEU A 34 -17.43 -25.54 24.54
CA LEU A 34 -17.82 -24.34 23.77
C LEU A 34 -16.61 -23.64 23.12
N PHE A 35 -15.46 -23.60 23.80
CA PHE A 35 -14.25 -22.99 23.25
C PHE A 35 -13.61 -23.86 22.18
N GLN A 36 -13.73 -25.19 22.29
CA GLN A 36 -13.33 -26.10 21.22
C GLN A 36 -14.21 -25.89 19.96
N GLU A 37 -15.53 -25.85 20.11
CA GLU A 37 -16.46 -25.61 18.99
C GLU A 37 -16.21 -24.25 18.30
N ILE A 38 -15.93 -23.20 19.09
CA ILE A 38 -15.53 -21.88 18.53
C ILE A 38 -14.19 -21.98 17.81
N SER A 39 -13.22 -22.71 18.36
CA SER A 39 -11.90 -22.85 17.75
C SER A 39 -11.93 -23.63 16.43
N GLU A 40 -12.79 -24.64 16.34
CA GLU A 40 -13.03 -25.40 15.11
C GLU A 40 -13.77 -24.56 14.06
N GLY A 41 -14.70 -23.69 14.50
CA GLY A 41 -15.44 -22.79 13.63
C GLY A 41 -14.60 -21.62 13.08
N LEU A 42 -13.61 -21.14 13.83
CA LEU A 42 -12.63 -20.17 13.34
C LEU A 42 -11.54 -20.90 12.55
N SER A 43 -11.81 -21.10 11.26
CA SER A 43 -10.96 -21.87 10.36
C SER A 43 -9.60 -21.23 10.08
N ASP A 44 -8.71 -22.07 9.52
CA ASP A 44 -7.46 -21.64 8.88
C ASP A 44 -7.66 -20.56 7.80
N ASP A 45 -8.88 -20.38 7.28
CA ASP A 45 -9.18 -19.34 6.29
C ASP A 45 -9.03 -17.94 6.87
N LEU A 46 -9.36 -17.73 8.15
CA LEU A 46 -9.15 -16.44 8.81
C LEU A 46 -7.66 -16.14 8.93
N TYR A 47 -6.87 -17.14 9.33
CA TYR A 47 -5.42 -17.01 9.35
C TYR A 47 -4.86 -16.71 7.95
N TYR A 48 -5.36 -17.41 6.93
CA TYR A 48 -4.99 -17.20 5.55
C TYR A 48 -5.32 -15.77 5.08
N ILE A 49 -6.52 -15.26 5.37
CA ILE A 49 -6.93 -13.88 5.05
C ILE A 49 -6.01 -12.87 5.74
N ALA A 50 -5.72 -13.03 7.03
CA ALA A 50 -4.80 -12.15 7.75
C ALA A 50 -3.40 -12.18 7.12
N SER A 51 -2.93 -13.37 6.72
CA SER A 51 -1.62 -13.53 6.07
C SER A 51 -1.58 -12.85 4.71
N LEU A 52 -2.65 -12.94 3.91
CA LEU A 52 -2.76 -12.29 2.61
C LEU A 52 -2.74 -10.76 2.77
N ILE A 53 -3.55 -10.24 3.68
CA ILE A 53 -3.60 -8.79 3.94
C ILE A 53 -2.22 -8.30 4.39
N SER A 54 -1.58 -9.00 5.32
CA SER A 54 -0.23 -8.65 5.80
C SER A 54 0.82 -8.67 4.70
N ARG A 55 0.74 -9.61 3.75
CA ARG A 55 1.68 -9.72 2.63
C ARG A 55 1.46 -8.69 1.54
N VAL A 56 0.21 -8.27 1.33
CA VAL A 56 -0.17 -7.38 0.22
C VAL A 56 -0.16 -5.91 0.62
N VAL A 57 -0.70 -5.59 1.80
CA VAL A 57 -0.98 -4.19 2.18
C VAL A 57 0.23 -3.58 2.89
N ASP A 58 0.70 -2.45 2.38
CA ASP A 58 1.68 -1.62 3.05
C ASP A 58 0.94 -0.60 3.93
N PHE A 59 0.68 -0.96 5.19
CA PHE A 59 -0.05 -0.09 6.10
C PHE A 59 0.70 1.20 6.43
N GLU A 60 2.03 1.18 6.46
CA GLU A 60 2.86 2.34 6.76
C GLU A 60 2.87 3.31 5.58
N GLY A 61 3.17 2.79 4.38
CA GLY A 61 3.10 3.57 3.14
C GLY A 61 1.69 4.09 2.86
N SER A 62 0.66 3.31 3.20
CA SER A 62 -0.73 3.72 3.00
C SER A 62 -1.15 4.89 3.90
N LEU A 63 -0.61 4.96 5.12
CA LEU A 63 -0.83 6.07 6.03
C LEU A 63 -0.06 7.32 5.57
N ALA A 64 1.19 7.15 5.13
CA ALA A 64 2.03 8.25 4.64
C ALA A 64 1.46 8.91 3.36
N GLU A 65 0.96 8.10 2.43
CA GLU A 65 0.40 8.58 1.16
C GLU A 65 -1.10 8.91 1.22
N ASN A 66 -1.75 8.67 2.38
CA ASN A 66 -3.20 8.76 2.57
C ASN A 66 -4.02 8.04 1.47
N ARG A 67 -3.49 6.92 0.98
CA ARG A 67 -4.03 6.12 -0.12
C ARG A 67 -3.67 4.66 0.12
N PHE A 68 -4.47 3.72 -0.37
CA PHE A 68 -4.11 2.31 -0.30
C PHE A 68 -2.85 2.03 -1.13
N THR A 69 -1.83 1.52 -0.46
CA THR A 69 -0.51 1.26 -1.01
C THR A 69 -0.17 -0.22 -0.84
N VAL A 70 0.25 -0.84 -1.93
CA VAL A 70 0.65 -2.25 -1.98
C VAL A 70 2.14 -2.37 -1.65
N LYS A 71 2.52 -3.43 -0.92
CA LYS A 71 3.92 -3.75 -0.59
C LYS A 71 4.78 -4.01 -1.84
N PRO A 72 6.10 -3.76 -1.78
CA PRO A 72 7.01 -4.10 -2.87
C PRO A 72 6.98 -5.60 -3.20
N ASN A 73 7.18 -5.94 -4.47
CA ASN A 73 7.25 -7.30 -5.01
C ASN A 73 5.92 -8.08 -5.01
N VAL A 74 4.80 -7.44 -4.69
CA VAL A 74 3.47 -8.05 -4.79
C VAL A 74 2.97 -8.01 -6.24
N ASP A 75 3.22 -6.90 -6.93
CA ASP A 75 2.83 -6.71 -8.34
C ASP A 75 3.95 -5.95 -9.07
N PRO A 76 4.68 -6.61 -9.99
CA PRO A 76 5.77 -5.99 -10.74
C PRO A 76 5.36 -4.76 -11.55
N ALA A 77 4.11 -4.71 -12.04
CA ALA A 77 3.62 -3.58 -12.82
C ALA A 77 3.32 -2.37 -11.94
N ILE A 78 2.84 -2.57 -10.71
CA ILE A 78 2.70 -1.49 -9.72
C ILE A 78 4.07 -0.99 -9.30
N ASP A 79 5.02 -1.90 -9.05
CA ASP A 79 6.37 -1.56 -8.64
C ASP A 79 7.12 -0.76 -9.71
N GLU A 80 7.00 -1.15 -10.98
CA GLU A 80 7.54 -0.40 -12.11
C GLU A 80 6.97 1.02 -12.18
N LYS A 81 5.64 1.16 -12.03
CA LYS A 81 4.98 2.48 -12.04
C LYS A 81 5.44 3.36 -10.88
N LYS A 82 5.52 2.80 -9.66
CA LYS A 82 6.05 3.52 -8.49
C LYS A 82 7.50 3.95 -8.73
N ARG A 83 8.33 3.08 -9.29
CA ARG A 83 9.74 3.39 -9.59
C ARG A 83 9.88 4.56 -10.57
N ARG A 84 9.09 4.55 -11.65
CA ARG A 84 9.06 5.67 -12.61
C ARG A 84 8.57 6.96 -11.99
N MET A 85 7.55 6.89 -11.14
CA MET A 85 7.03 8.06 -10.43
C MET A 85 8.10 8.67 -9.50
N MET A 86 8.81 7.84 -8.74
CA MET A 86 9.90 8.30 -7.86
C MET A 86 11.05 8.92 -8.66
N GLY A 87 11.42 8.33 -9.80
CA GLY A 87 12.47 8.86 -10.68
C GLY A 87 12.04 10.07 -11.54
N LEU A 88 10.78 10.48 -11.50
CA LEU A 88 10.27 11.55 -12.35
C LEU A 88 10.93 12.89 -12.03
N SER A 89 11.17 13.21 -10.75
CA SER A 89 11.80 14.47 -10.36
C SER A 89 13.24 14.58 -10.89
N ASP A 90 14.01 13.49 -10.77
CA ASP A 90 15.39 13.43 -11.28
C ASP A 90 15.41 13.54 -12.81
N PHE A 91 14.50 12.82 -13.48
CA PHE A 91 14.31 12.90 -14.92
C PHE A 91 13.96 14.32 -15.38
N LEU A 92 13.01 14.99 -14.72
CA LEU A 92 12.62 16.37 -15.05
C LEU A 92 13.77 17.36 -14.79
N THR A 93 14.59 17.10 -13.77
CA THR A 93 15.78 17.91 -13.47
C THR A 93 16.84 17.78 -14.56
N ASP A 94 17.07 16.56 -15.06
CA ASP A 94 18.00 16.33 -16.17
C ASP A 94 17.51 16.95 -17.48
N VAL A 95 16.21 16.90 -17.75
CA VAL A 95 15.59 17.61 -18.88
C VAL A 95 15.80 19.11 -18.73
N ALA A 96 15.51 19.70 -17.56
CA ALA A 96 15.72 21.13 -17.32
C ALA A 96 17.17 21.55 -17.56
N ARG A 97 18.14 20.74 -17.12
CA ARG A 97 19.58 20.99 -17.33
C ARG A 97 19.94 21.00 -18.81
N ARG A 98 19.46 20.00 -19.57
CA ARG A 98 19.72 19.91 -21.02
C ARG A 98 19.07 21.05 -21.79
N GLU A 99 17.85 21.45 -21.43
CA GLU A 99 17.20 22.59 -22.07
C GLU A 99 17.94 23.91 -21.76
N LEU A 100 18.46 24.07 -20.53
CA LEU A 100 19.27 25.23 -20.17
C LEU A 100 20.55 25.36 -21.03
N GLU A 101 21.19 24.25 -21.38
CA GLU A 101 22.37 24.24 -22.27
C GLU A 101 22.05 24.72 -23.69
N HIS A 102 20.81 24.59 -24.14
CA HIS A 102 20.35 25.06 -25.46
C HIS A 102 19.79 26.49 -25.42
N LEU A 103 19.55 27.05 -24.24
CA LEU A 103 19.06 28.41 -24.07
C LEU A 103 20.19 29.44 -24.15
N ASP A 104 19.81 30.71 -24.37
CA ASP A 104 20.76 31.82 -24.40
C ASP A 104 21.50 31.94 -23.06
N THR A 105 22.82 32.16 -23.11
CA THR A 105 23.70 32.34 -21.93
C THR A 105 23.24 33.41 -20.94
N ARG A 106 22.35 34.32 -21.36
CA ARG A 106 21.71 35.33 -20.50
C ARG A 106 20.66 34.75 -19.56
N ILE A 107 20.20 33.52 -19.78
CA ILE A 107 19.21 32.84 -18.94
C ILE A 107 19.98 32.05 -17.86
N PRO A 108 19.88 32.45 -16.59
CA PRO A 108 20.68 31.86 -15.51
C PRO A 108 20.10 30.55 -14.96
N SER A 109 18.83 30.24 -15.24
CA SER A 109 18.15 29.07 -14.72
C SER A 109 16.97 28.63 -15.59
N CYS A 110 16.65 27.34 -15.53
CA CYS A 110 15.49 26.72 -16.16
C CYS A 110 14.82 25.79 -15.14
N CYS A 111 13.49 25.74 -15.12
CA CYS A 111 12.73 24.80 -14.31
C CYS A 111 11.59 24.20 -15.13
N VAL A 112 11.23 22.95 -14.81
CA VAL A 112 10.07 22.27 -15.40
C VAL A 112 8.94 22.27 -14.38
N ILE A 113 7.77 22.73 -14.80
CA ILE A 113 6.56 22.75 -13.98
C ILE A 113 5.47 21.90 -14.64
N TYR A 114 4.74 21.17 -13.82
CA TYR A 114 3.54 20.45 -14.26
C TYR A 114 2.32 21.35 -14.03
N ILE A 115 1.58 21.63 -15.10
CA ILE A 115 0.31 22.35 -15.04
C ILE A 115 -0.80 21.37 -15.43
N PRO A 116 -1.69 20.98 -14.49
CA PRO A 116 -2.85 20.17 -14.83
C PRO A 116 -3.79 20.97 -15.73
N LEU A 117 -4.09 20.46 -16.92
CA LEU A 117 -5.16 20.98 -17.76
C LEU A 117 -6.47 20.38 -17.26
N VAL A 118 -7.42 21.23 -16.90
CA VAL A 118 -8.76 20.88 -16.39
C VAL A 118 -9.72 20.65 -17.54
#